data_AF-A0A109K1D0-F1
#
_entry.id   AF-A0A109K1D0-F1
#
_cell.length_a   1.000
_cell.length_b   1.000
_cell.length_c   1.000
_cell.angle_alpha   90.00
_cell.angle_beta   90.00
_cell.angle_gamma   90.00
#
_symmetry.space_group_name_H-M   'P 1'
#
loop_
_entity.id
_entity.type
_entity.pdbx_description
1 polymer ?
#
loop_
_entity_poly.entity_id
_entity_poly.type
_entity_poly.pdbx_seq_one_letter_code
_entity_poly.pdbx_strand_id
1 'polypeptide(L)'
;MIRIQAKAFLKANRIRRTAGKSHPIANDIRGLLRNFSLKVGLVGKIKFEERINELVEHRPDLHEIMQPLLAARKMLRDEFTKLHKKVLDLVARMKFVAD
;
A
#
# COMPACT_ATOMS: atom_id res chain seq x y z
N MET A 1 -11.81 -28.78 -11.07
CA MET A 1 -11.66 -27.32 -11.29
C MET A 1 -11.98 -26.47 -10.06
N ILE A 2 -13.10 -26.70 -9.36
CA ILE A 2 -13.57 -25.88 -8.21
C ILE A 2 -12.57 -25.79 -7.03
N ARG A 3 -11.90 -26.90 -6.66
CA ARG A 3 -10.91 -26.94 -5.55
C ARG A 3 -9.62 -26.14 -5.80
N ILE A 4 -9.19 -26.01 -7.05
CA ILE A 4 -7.98 -25.23 -7.42
C ILE A 4 -8.29 -23.74 -7.30
N GLN A 5 -9.45 -23.31 -7.80
CA GLN A 5 -9.95 -21.93 -7.71
C GLN A 5 -10.12 -21.47 -6.25
N ALA A 6 -10.64 -22.34 -5.37
CA ALA A 6 -10.80 -22.03 -3.94
C ALA A 6 -9.45 -21.85 -3.20
N LYS A 7 -8.44 -22.69 -3.50
CA LYS A 7 -7.09 -22.54 -2.93
C LYS A 7 -6.41 -21.25 -3.42
N ALA A 8 -6.56 -20.92 -4.71
CA ALA A 8 -6.06 -19.66 -5.27
C ALA A 8 -6.74 -18.45 -4.60
N PHE A 9 -8.04 -18.50 -4.36
CA PHE A 9 -8.80 -17.47 -3.65
C PHE A 9 -8.35 -17.26 -2.20
N LEU A 10 -8.16 -18.34 -1.43
CA LEU A 10 -7.65 -18.24 -0.05
C LEU A 10 -6.23 -17.66 -0.01
N LYS A 11 -5.37 -18.05 -0.96
CA LYS A 11 -4.02 -17.51 -1.10
C LYS A 11 -4.03 -16.02 -1.48
N ALA A 12 -4.85 -15.63 -2.44
CA ALA A 12 -5.03 -14.23 -2.85
C ALA A 12 -5.59 -13.36 -1.71
N ASN A 13 -6.55 -13.87 -0.93
CA ASN A 13 -7.07 -13.17 0.25
C ASN A 13 -6.08 -13.09 1.41
N ARG A 14 -5.24 -14.12 1.60
CA ARG A 14 -4.14 -14.06 2.57
C ARG A 14 -3.15 -12.98 2.16
N ILE A 15 -2.72 -12.97 0.88
CA ILE A 15 -1.83 -11.95 0.33
C ILE A 15 -2.46 -10.55 0.47
N ARG A 16 -3.74 -10.38 0.16
CA ARG A 16 -4.49 -9.14 0.39
C ARG A 16 -4.49 -8.74 1.86
N ARG A 17 -4.68 -9.67 2.79
CA ARG A 17 -4.76 -9.38 4.23
C ARG A 17 -3.38 -9.02 4.79
N THR A 18 -2.30 -9.65 4.30
CA THR A 18 -0.92 -9.31 4.69
C THR A 18 -0.44 -8.03 4.02
N ALA A 19 -0.81 -7.79 2.76
CA ALA A 19 -0.44 -6.59 2.01
C ALA A 19 -1.36 -5.39 2.27
N GLY A 20 -2.59 -5.58 2.74
CA GLY A 20 -3.45 -4.50 3.23
C GLY A 20 -2.89 -3.84 4.50
N LYS A 21 -1.98 -4.56 5.18
CA LYS A 21 -1.08 -4.00 6.19
C LYS A 21 0.10 -3.26 5.57
N SER A 22 0.06 -2.85 4.29
CA SER A 22 1.07 -2.02 3.57
C SER A 22 1.34 -0.72 4.33
N HIS A 23 2.13 -0.90 5.36
CA HIS A 23 2.82 0.00 6.23
C HIS A 23 4.33 -0.15 6.14
N PRO A 24 4.99 -1.14 5.48
CA PRO A 24 6.45 -1.22 5.51
C PRO A 24 7.09 0.09 5.06
N ILE A 25 6.83 0.52 3.82
CA ILE A 25 7.42 1.76 3.30
C ILE A 25 6.96 2.99 4.10
N ALA A 26 5.70 3.05 4.51
CA ALA A 26 5.22 4.18 5.32
C ALA A 26 5.84 4.21 6.73
N ASN A 27 6.21 3.06 7.30
CA ASN A 27 6.89 2.95 8.58
C ASN A 27 8.39 3.19 8.43
N ASP A 28 8.99 2.74 7.34
CA ASP A 28 10.38 3.00 7.00
C ASP A 28 10.60 4.50 6.80
N ILE A 29 9.71 5.17 6.05
CA ILE A 29 9.69 6.65 5.93
C ILE A 29 9.56 7.31 7.30
N ARG A 30 8.64 6.85 8.16
CA ARG A 30 8.51 7.38 9.53
C ARG A 30 9.76 7.16 10.36
N GLY A 31 10.42 6.01 10.22
CA GLY A 31 11.67 5.67 10.90
C GLY A 31 12.81 6.58 10.46
N LEU A 32 12.96 6.78 9.15
CA LEU A 32 13.96 7.68 8.56
C LEU A 32 13.76 9.11 9.05
N LEU A 33 12.55 9.65 8.99
CA LEU A 33 12.26 11.01 9.47
C LEU A 33 12.49 11.18 10.97
N ARG A 34 12.30 10.12 11.76
CA ARG A 34 12.60 10.15 13.20
C ARG A 34 14.09 10.38 13.48
N ASN A 35 14.99 9.91 12.62
CA ASN A 35 16.43 10.16 12.75
C ASN A 35 16.78 11.64 12.59
N PHE A 36 15.92 12.41 11.93
CA PHE A 36 16.05 13.86 11.74
C PHE A 36 15.20 14.67 12.72
N SER A 37 14.68 14.03 13.77
CA SER A 37 13.74 14.61 14.75
C SER A 37 12.40 15.09 14.16
N LEU A 38 12.04 14.62 12.95
CA LEU A 38 10.79 14.96 12.29
C LEU A 38 9.72 13.89 12.58
N LYS A 39 8.63 14.30 13.21
CA LYS A 39 7.52 13.40 13.59
C LYS A 39 6.37 13.52 12.59
N VAL A 40 6.08 12.42 11.91
CA VAL A 40 4.96 12.33 10.95
C VAL A 40 3.60 12.46 11.63
N GLY A 41 3.43 11.83 12.81
CA GLY A 41 2.17 11.80 13.53
C GLY A 41 1.12 10.88 12.90
N LEU A 42 -0.12 10.98 13.40
CA LEU A 42 -1.26 10.25 12.85
C LEU A 42 -1.71 10.97 11.56
N VAL A 43 -1.60 10.28 10.43
CA VAL A 43 -2.05 10.79 9.14
C VAL A 43 -2.71 9.68 8.34
N GLY A 44 -3.82 10.01 7.67
CA GLY A 44 -4.54 9.09 6.81
C GLY A 44 -3.72 8.67 5.59
N LYS A 45 -4.10 7.56 4.95
CA LYS A 45 -3.36 7.00 3.79
C LYS A 45 -3.24 7.99 2.63
N ILE A 46 -4.25 8.84 2.44
CA ILE A 46 -4.34 9.84 1.36
C ILE A 46 -3.41 11.02 1.63
N LYS A 47 -3.51 11.63 2.82
CA LYS A 47 -2.71 12.81 3.22
C LYS A 47 -1.27 12.50 3.61
N PHE A 48 -0.85 11.23 3.58
CA PHE A 48 0.48 10.84 4.02
C PHE A 48 1.58 11.55 3.24
N GLU A 49 1.46 11.59 1.91
CA GLU A 49 2.47 12.18 1.01
C GLU A 49 2.61 13.69 1.21
N GLU A 50 1.49 14.40 1.22
CA GLU A 50 1.38 15.82 1.58
C GLU A 50 2.09 16.10 2.91
N ARG A 51 1.78 15.31 3.95
CA ARG A 51 2.41 15.45 5.27
C ARG A 51 3.92 15.24 5.24
N ILE A 52 4.43 14.31 4.43
CA ILE A 52 5.89 14.14 4.31
C ILE A 52 6.48 15.36 3.64
N ASN A 53 5.90 15.85 2.54
CA ASN A 53 6.38 17.03 1.81
C ASN A 53 6.41 18.28 2.72
N GLU A 54 5.38 18.52 3.53
CA GLU A 54 5.37 19.58 4.55
C GLU A 54 6.56 19.47 5.52
N LEU A 55 6.84 18.26 6.03
CA LEU A 55 7.89 18.05 7.03
C LEU A 55 9.30 18.26 6.48
N VAL A 56 9.48 18.11 5.17
CA VAL A 56 10.78 18.21 4.50
C VAL A 56 10.91 19.45 3.62
N GLU A 57 9.92 20.36 3.64
CA GLU A 57 9.85 21.54 2.76
C GLU A 57 11.13 22.40 2.81
N HIS A 58 11.66 22.61 4.01
CA HIS A 58 12.87 23.42 4.22
C HIS A 58 14.17 22.59 4.22
N ARG A 59 14.13 21.35 3.70
CA ARG A 59 15.26 20.40 3.70
C ARG A 59 15.39 19.73 2.32
N PRO A 60 15.99 20.40 1.32
CA PRO A 60 16.03 19.93 -0.06
C PRO A 60 16.64 18.53 -0.19
N ASP A 61 17.76 18.25 0.47
CA ASP A 61 18.41 16.93 0.44
C ASP A 61 17.48 15.81 0.95
N LEU A 62 16.72 16.09 2.00
CA LEU A 62 15.78 15.12 2.56
C LEU A 62 14.54 14.97 1.66
N HIS A 63 14.13 16.05 1.01
CA HIS A 63 13.07 16.03 0.01
C HIS A 63 13.42 15.13 -1.17
N GLU A 64 14.62 15.25 -1.72
CA GLU A 64 15.12 14.39 -2.81
C GLU A 64 15.13 12.90 -2.44
N ILE A 65 15.47 12.56 -1.18
CA ILE A 65 15.43 11.17 -0.69
C ILE A 65 13.98 10.70 -0.48
N MET A 66 13.09 11.58 -0.02
CA MET A 66 11.70 11.21 0.26
C MET A 66 10.88 10.95 -1.01
N GLN A 67 11.12 11.70 -2.09
CA GLN A 67 10.38 11.55 -3.36
C GLN A 67 10.34 10.11 -3.92
N PRO A 68 11.48 9.40 -4.10
CA PRO A 68 11.45 8.03 -4.60
C PRO A 68 10.74 7.05 -3.64
N LEU A 69 10.83 7.27 -2.32
CA LEU A 69 10.13 6.45 -1.33
C LEU A 69 8.61 6.65 -1.39
N LEU A 70 8.17 7.90 -1.56
CA LEU A 70 6.76 8.26 -1.75
C LEU A 70 6.21 7.66 -3.05
N ALA A 71 6.98 7.76 -4.15
CA ALA A 71 6.63 7.14 -5.43
C ALA A 71 6.50 5.61 -5.32
N ALA A 72 7.47 4.94 -4.68
CA ALA A 72 7.41 3.49 -4.45
C ALA A 72 6.19 3.09 -3.62
N ARG A 73 5.89 3.85 -2.56
CA ARG A 73 4.69 3.64 -1.74
C ARG A 73 3.40 3.77 -2.57
N LYS A 74 3.31 4.80 -3.42
CA LYS A 74 2.15 5.04 -4.28
C LYS A 74 1.97 3.90 -5.28
N MET A 75 3.03 3.53 -5.99
CA MET A 75 3.01 2.43 -6.96
C MET A 75 2.53 1.11 -6.33
N LEU A 76 3.09 0.72 -5.17
CA LEU A 76 2.64 -0.49 -4.49
C LEU A 76 1.17 -0.43 -4.11
N ARG A 77 0.71 0.71 -3.58
CA ARG A 77 -0.71 0.90 -3.23
C ARG A 77 -1.62 0.78 -4.45
N ASP A 78 -1.22 1.35 -5.57
CA ASP A 78 -1.99 1.32 -6.82
C ASP A 78 -2.06 -0.13 -7.36
N GLU A 79 -0.93 -0.85 -7.38
CA GLU A 79 -0.89 -2.25 -7.81
C GLU A 79 -1.69 -3.18 -6.88
N PHE A 80 -1.65 -2.97 -5.57
CA PHE A 80 -2.50 -3.73 -4.64
C PHE A 80 -3.99 -3.45 -4.85
N THR A 81 -4.35 -2.21 -5.19
CA THR A 81 -5.74 -1.84 -5.48
C THR A 81 -6.22 -2.52 -6.76
N LYS A 82 -5.40 -2.53 -7.83
CA LYS A 82 -5.69 -3.27 -9.07
C LYS A 82 -5.83 -4.76 -8.82
N LEU A 83 -4.89 -5.36 -8.08
CA LEU A 83 -4.94 -6.78 -7.72
C LEU A 83 -6.22 -7.09 -6.92
N HIS A 84 -6.59 -6.23 -5.98
CA HIS A 84 -7.80 -6.42 -5.19
C HIS A 84 -9.05 -6.42 -6.07
N LYS A 85 -9.17 -5.47 -7.00
CA LYS A 85 -10.28 -5.41 -7.95
C LYS A 85 -10.35 -6.67 -8.81
N LYS A 86 -9.23 -7.12 -9.38
CA LYS A 86 -9.16 -8.37 -10.16
C LYS A 86 -9.63 -9.58 -9.36
N VAL A 87 -9.26 -9.68 -8.09
CA VAL A 87 -9.72 -10.77 -7.20
C VAL A 87 -11.23 -10.70 -6.99
N LEU A 88 -11.81 -9.51 -6.78
CA LEU A 88 -13.26 -9.34 -6.63
C LEU A 88 -14.02 -9.72 -7.90
N ASP A 89 -13.53 -9.29 -9.07
CA ASP A 89 -14.15 -9.59 -10.35
C ASP A 89 -14.17 -11.10 -10.64
N LEU A 90 -13.08 -11.80 -10.33
CA LEU A 90 -13.00 -13.26 -10.47
C LEU A 90 -14.00 -13.98 -9.57
N VAL A 91 -14.18 -13.50 -8.34
CA VAL A 91 -15.11 -14.08 -7.36
C VAL A 91 -16.56 -13.84 -7.77
N ALA A 92 -16.87 -12.65 -8.27
CA ALA A 92 -18.19 -12.35 -8.81
C ALA A 92 -18.53 -13.31 -9.94
N ARG A 93 -17.63 -13.47 -10.92
CA ARG A 93 -17.81 -14.40 -12.05
C ARG A 93 -18.02 -15.85 -11.64
N MET A 94 -17.34 -16.32 -10.59
CA MET A 94 -17.52 -17.69 -10.10
C MET A 94 -18.88 -17.95 -9.46
N LYS A 95 -19.50 -16.94 -8.86
CA LYS A 95 -20.85 -17.07 -8.28
C LYS A 95 -21.90 -17.28 -9.38
N PHE A 96 -21.78 -16.55 -10.49
CA PHE A 96 -22.68 -16.68 -11.65
C PHE A 96 -22.59 -18.01 -12.43
N VAL A 97 -21.57 -18.84 -12.20
CA VAL A 97 -21.41 -20.15 -12.89
C VAL A 97 -21.92 -21.31 -12.03
N ALA A 98 -22.23 -21.05 -10.75
CA ALA A 98 -22.74 -22.05 -9.81
C ALA A 98 -24.25 -21.96 -9.58
N ASP A 99 -24.89 -20.94 -10.14
CA ASP A 99 -26.35 -20.72 -10.18
C ASP A 99 -26.89 -21.15 -11.57
#